data_AF-A0A963Q8R7-F1
#
_entry.id   AF-A0A963Q8R7-F1
#
_cell.length_a   1.000
_cell.length_b   1.000
_cell.length_c   1.000
_cell.angle_alpha   90.00
_cell.angle_beta   90.00
_cell.angle_gamma   90.00
#
_symmetry.space_group_name_H-M   'P 1'
#
loop_
_entity.id
_entity.type
_entity.pdbx_description
1 polymer ?
#
loop_
_entity_poly.entity_id
_entity_poly.type
_entity_poly.pdbx_seq_one_letter_code
_entity_poly.pdbx_strand_id
1 'polypeptide(L)'
;GQPVRLAQDAQDDEPAPRASGTLLAHYAPKAKVRLMNAAALQTALDMLGGDVKPSDAGPVIATYARAVVRSRSSGVLSRRMPDDAASTARQLFAVLRDFDDQGVKLIWVEEPPEGAAWDGVRDRLQRASAAG
;
A
#
# COMPACT_ATOMS: atom_id res chain seq x y z
N GLY A 1 34.68 -23.26 -54.56
CA GLY A 1 34.09 -22.78 -53.30
C GLY A 1 32.59 -22.62 -53.43
N GLN A 2 31.86 -23.73 -53.53
CA GLN A 2 30.40 -23.78 -53.33
C GLN A 2 30.11 -23.83 -51.81
N PRO A 3 28.85 -23.69 -51.36
CA PRO A 3 27.78 -22.75 -51.71
C PRO A 3 27.20 -22.07 -50.44
N VAL A 4 26.50 -20.94 -50.57
CA VAL A 4 25.63 -20.44 -49.49
C VAL A 4 24.35 -21.28 -49.44
N ARG A 5 24.18 -22.08 -48.38
CA ARG A 5 22.99 -22.92 -48.17
C ARG A 5 21.83 -22.11 -47.56
N LEU A 6 20.64 -22.47 -48.04
CA LEU A 6 19.31 -22.21 -47.49
C LEU A 6 19.05 -22.87 -46.12
N ALA A 7 18.00 -22.37 -45.48
CA ALA A 7 17.26 -22.89 -44.31
C ALA A 7 18.02 -22.75 -42.98
N GLN A 8 17.39 -22.25 -41.91
CA GLN A 8 16.34 -22.97 -41.19
C GLN A 8 15.35 -22.04 -40.47
N ASP A 9 14.07 -22.37 -40.65
CA ASP A 9 12.97 -22.22 -39.71
C ASP A 9 13.38 -22.65 -38.29
N ALA A 10 13.06 -21.85 -37.28
CA ALA A 10 12.81 -22.33 -35.92
C ALA A 10 11.94 -21.32 -35.17
N GLN A 11 10.70 -21.70 -34.98
CA GLN A 11 9.81 -21.22 -33.92
C GLN A 11 10.52 -21.20 -32.56
N ASP A 12 10.33 -20.13 -31.82
CA ASP A 12 10.31 -20.13 -30.35
C ASP A 12 9.00 -19.39 -30.02
N ASP A 13 7.86 -20.08 -29.99
CA ASP A 13 7.28 -20.65 -28.77
C ASP A 13 7.51 -19.75 -27.55
N GLU A 14 6.47 -19.00 -27.22
CA GLU A 14 6.05 -18.54 -25.89
C GLU A 14 6.96 -18.82 -24.66
N PRO A 15 7.00 -17.88 -23.68
CA PRO A 15 5.74 -17.45 -23.08
C PRO A 15 5.63 -15.96 -22.78
N ALA A 16 4.40 -15.47 -22.96
CA ALA A 16 3.89 -14.36 -22.17
C ALA A 16 4.38 -14.50 -20.71
N PRO A 17 4.87 -13.44 -20.06
CA PRO A 17 5.28 -13.56 -18.67
C PRO A 17 4.05 -13.86 -17.82
N ARG A 18 3.83 -15.15 -17.54
CA ARG A 18 2.94 -15.69 -16.52
C ARG A 18 3.54 -15.37 -15.15
N ALA A 19 3.52 -14.09 -14.80
CA ALA A 19 3.70 -13.63 -13.43
C ALA A 19 3.23 -12.18 -13.31
N SER A 20 1.92 -11.94 -13.32
CA SER A 20 1.35 -10.70 -12.73
C SER A 20 1.54 -10.63 -11.20
N GLY A 21 2.43 -11.45 -10.62
CA GLY A 21 2.76 -11.53 -9.20
C GLY A 21 4.04 -10.80 -8.78
N THR A 22 4.83 -10.25 -9.70
CA THR A 22 6.15 -9.64 -9.38
C THR A 22 6.10 -8.16 -8.97
N LEU A 23 4.98 -7.47 -9.17
CA LEU A 23 4.83 -6.07 -8.72
C LEU A 23 4.72 -5.92 -7.19
N LEU A 24 4.38 -6.99 -6.49
CA LEU A 24 4.36 -7.02 -5.02
C LEU A 24 5.76 -7.14 -4.40
N ALA A 25 6.76 -7.61 -5.15
CA ALA A 25 8.09 -7.92 -4.60
C ALA A 25 9.02 -6.70 -4.54
N HIS A 26 8.77 -5.64 -5.32
CA HIS A 26 9.72 -4.54 -5.45
C HIS A 26 9.46 -3.34 -4.53
N TYR A 27 8.35 -3.33 -3.78
CA TYR A 27 8.02 -2.22 -2.89
C TYR A 27 7.73 -2.68 -1.47
N ALA A 28 8.66 -2.41 -0.55
CA ALA A 28 8.43 -2.43 0.88
C ALA A 28 8.28 -0.97 1.36
N PRO A 29 7.17 -0.62 2.05
CA PRO A 29 7.02 0.72 2.62
C PRO A 29 8.14 0.98 3.64
N LYS A 30 8.69 2.20 3.66
CA LYS A 30 9.71 2.59 4.65
C LYS A 30 9.05 2.94 5.98
N ALA A 31 7.85 3.49 5.92
CA ALA A 31 7.01 3.77 7.07
C ALA A 31 6.45 2.48 7.67
N LYS A 32 6.37 2.42 9.00
CA LYS A 32 5.79 1.26 9.69
C LYS A 32 4.27 1.27 9.54
N VAL A 33 3.75 0.24 8.88
CA VAL A 33 2.32 0.05 8.69
C VAL A 33 1.73 -0.70 9.89
N ARG A 34 0.66 -0.16 10.48
CA ARG A 34 -0.10 -0.79 11.57
C ARG A 34 -1.56 -0.92 11.17
N LEU A 35 -2.09 -2.12 11.26
CA LEU A 35 -3.52 -2.41 11.05
C LEU A 35 -4.26 -2.30 12.38
N MET A 36 -5.42 -1.65 12.35
CA MET A 36 -6.32 -1.55 13.49
C MET A 36 -7.75 -1.27 13.02
N ASN A 37 -8.75 -1.71 13.76
CA ASN A 37 -10.13 -1.35 13.45
C ASN A 37 -10.40 0.15 13.62
N ALA A 38 -11.52 0.63 13.07
CA ALA A 38 -11.90 2.04 13.07
C ALA A 38 -11.95 2.68 14.48
N ALA A 39 -12.45 1.93 15.49
CA ALA A 39 -12.58 2.43 16.85
C ALA A 39 -11.22 2.60 17.52
N ALA A 40 -10.30 1.65 17.32
CA ALA A 40 -8.93 1.72 17.79
C ALA A 40 -8.16 2.85 17.08
N LEU A 41 -8.40 3.07 15.79
CA LEU A 41 -7.81 4.16 15.03
C LEU A 41 -8.21 5.53 15.60
N GLN A 42 -9.51 5.75 15.83
CA GLN A 42 -10.00 7.00 16.42
C GLN A 42 -9.45 7.18 17.84
N THR A 43 -9.47 6.14 18.67
CA THR A 43 -8.90 6.17 20.02
C THR A 43 -7.41 6.54 20.01
N ALA A 44 -6.63 5.97 19.09
CA ALA A 44 -5.21 6.27 18.96
C ALA A 44 -4.98 7.74 18.55
N LEU A 45 -5.81 8.29 17.65
CA LEU A 45 -5.75 9.70 17.27
C LEU A 45 -6.18 10.64 18.39
N ASP A 46 -7.16 10.25 19.21
CA ASP A 46 -7.59 11.03 20.36
C ASP A 46 -6.51 11.05 21.45
N MET A 47 -5.88 9.90 21.71
CA MET A 47 -4.75 9.78 22.65
C MET A 47 -3.51 10.55 22.18
N LEU A 48 -3.30 10.64 20.86
CA LEU A 48 -2.24 11.45 20.27
C LEU A 48 -2.43 12.95 20.53
N GLY A 49 -3.68 13.40 20.67
CA GLY A 49 -4.01 14.79 20.94
C GLY A 49 -3.54 15.74 19.85
N GLY A 50 -3.02 16.89 20.27
CA GLY A 50 -2.36 17.89 19.40
C GLY A 50 -0.83 17.87 19.51
N ASP A 51 -0.29 16.87 20.21
CA ASP A 51 1.12 16.80 20.59
C ASP A 51 2.03 16.45 19.41
N VAL A 52 1.48 15.78 18.39
CA VAL A 52 2.23 15.48 17.16
C VAL A 52 2.18 16.66 16.20
N LYS A 53 3.28 17.41 16.21
CA LYS A 53 3.58 18.43 15.22
C LYS A 53 4.20 17.78 13.97
N PRO A 54 3.98 18.37 12.77
CA PRO A 54 4.73 17.98 11.60
C PRO A 54 6.23 18.20 11.86
N SER A 55 7.04 17.35 11.23
CA SER A 55 8.49 17.54 11.16
C SER A 55 8.83 18.55 10.06
N ASP A 56 10.10 18.98 9.97
CA ASP A 56 10.59 19.78 8.85
C ASP A 56 10.36 19.12 7.48
N ALA A 57 10.23 17.79 7.45
CA ALA A 57 9.94 17.01 6.25
C ALA A 57 8.43 16.81 5.98
N GLY A 58 7.55 17.28 6.87
CA GLY A 58 6.09 17.14 6.73
C GLY A 58 5.44 16.25 7.80
N PRO A 59 4.26 15.67 7.52
CA PRO A 59 3.50 14.88 8.48
C PRO A 59 4.29 13.66 8.95
N VAL A 60 4.10 13.26 10.21
CA VAL A 60 4.85 12.15 10.82
C VAL A 60 4.02 10.86 10.81
N ILE A 61 2.69 11.00 10.80
CA ILE A 61 1.74 9.89 10.81
C ILE A 61 0.77 10.06 9.64
N ALA A 62 0.52 8.98 8.90
CA ALA A 62 -0.56 8.91 7.93
C ALA A 62 -1.67 7.96 8.41
N THR A 63 -2.92 8.28 8.08
CA THR A 63 -4.05 7.37 8.27
C THR A 63 -4.71 7.02 6.94
N TYR A 64 -5.07 5.75 6.77
CA TYR A 64 -5.81 5.26 5.61
C TYR A 64 -7.02 4.45 6.07
N ALA A 65 -8.20 5.07 6.03
CA ALA A 65 -9.39 4.55 6.67
C ALA A 65 -10.65 4.78 5.85
N ARG A 66 -11.62 3.89 6.00
CA ARG A 66 -12.99 4.08 5.50
C ARG A 66 -13.83 4.91 6.46
N ALA A 67 -13.65 4.71 7.75
CA ALA A 67 -14.28 5.55 8.76
C ALA A 67 -13.78 7.00 8.65
N VAL A 68 -14.69 7.95 8.88
CA VAL A 68 -14.33 9.36 9.02
C VAL A 68 -13.68 9.53 10.40
N VAL A 69 -12.36 9.56 10.41
CA VAL A 69 -11.57 9.81 11.63
C VAL A 69 -11.23 11.29 11.77
N ARG A 70 -11.13 11.75 13.02
CA ARG A 70 -10.72 13.11 13.36
C ARG A 70 -9.39 13.07 14.11
N SER A 71 -8.48 13.95 13.71
CA SER A 71 -7.25 14.22 14.44
C SER A 71 -7.20 15.69 14.82
N ARG A 72 -6.69 15.99 16.02
CA ARG A 72 -6.39 17.36 16.46
C ARG A 72 -4.95 17.78 16.13
N SER A 73 -4.13 16.83 15.67
CA SER A 73 -2.72 17.04 15.32
C SER A 73 -2.56 17.48 13.87
N SER A 74 -1.77 18.53 13.63
CA SER A 74 -1.39 18.96 12.27
C SER A 74 -0.28 18.09 11.67
N GLY A 75 0.38 17.24 12.45
CA GLY A 75 1.35 16.26 11.97
C GLY A 75 0.74 14.95 11.47
N VAL A 76 -0.60 14.88 11.37
CA VAL A 76 -1.32 13.71 10.86
C VAL A 76 -1.89 14.01 9.48
N LEU A 77 -1.53 13.19 8.52
CA LEU A 77 -2.13 13.18 7.19
C LEU A 77 -3.22 12.12 7.13
N SER A 78 -4.42 12.48 6.68
CA SER A 78 -5.52 11.51 6.55
C SER A 78 -5.94 11.32 5.10
N ARG A 79 -6.09 10.06 4.70
CA ARG A 79 -6.60 9.68 3.37
C ARG A 79 -7.76 8.71 3.51
N ARG A 80 -8.80 8.93 2.71
CA ARG A 80 -9.96 8.06 2.64
C ARG A 80 -9.64 6.80 1.82
N MET A 81 -9.88 5.64 2.42
CA MET A 81 -9.90 4.35 1.74
C MET A 81 -11.20 4.24 0.94
N PRO A 82 -11.19 3.75 -0.31
CA PRO A 82 -12.42 3.46 -1.04
C PRO A 82 -13.34 2.48 -0.32
N ASP A 83 -14.63 2.54 -0.63
CA ASP A 83 -15.62 1.58 -0.10
C ASP A 83 -15.67 0.26 -0.88
N ASP A 84 -14.97 0.19 -2.02
CA ASP A 84 -14.83 -1.00 -2.88
C ASP A 84 -13.44 -1.63 -2.76
N ALA A 85 -13.41 -2.97 -2.72
CA ALA A 85 -12.18 -3.74 -2.54
C ALA A 85 -11.27 -3.68 -3.78
N ALA A 86 -11.84 -3.74 -4.99
CA ALA A 86 -11.05 -3.72 -6.22
C ALA A 86 -10.35 -2.36 -6.41
N SER A 87 -11.08 -1.29 -6.15
CA SER A 87 -10.56 0.08 -6.11
C SER A 87 -9.45 0.18 -5.08
N THR A 88 -9.70 -0.25 -3.84
CA THR A 88 -8.68 -0.24 -2.77
C THR A 88 -7.41 -0.99 -3.18
N ALA A 89 -7.54 -2.20 -3.74
CA ALA A 89 -6.40 -3.01 -4.16
C ALA A 89 -5.55 -2.32 -5.25
N ARG A 90 -6.19 -1.61 -6.20
CA ARG A 90 -5.51 -0.91 -7.29
C ARG A 90 -4.69 0.29 -6.80
N GLN A 91 -5.22 1.06 -5.86
CA GLN A 91 -4.59 2.29 -5.38
C GLN A 91 -3.75 2.10 -4.10
N LEU A 92 -3.82 0.94 -3.42
CA LEU A 92 -3.12 0.70 -2.16
C LEU A 92 -1.63 1.05 -2.23
N PHE A 93 -0.89 0.53 -3.21
CA PHE A 93 0.55 0.80 -3.33
C PHE A 93 0.86 2.24 -3.70
N ALA A 94 0.03 2.87 -4.53
CA ALA A 94 0.19 4.28 -4.85
C ALA A 94 0.00 5.14 -3.59
N VAL A 95 -0.97 4.78 -2.74
CA VAL A 95 -1.22 5.47 -1.47
C VAL A 95 -0.06 5.29 -0.49
N LEU A 96 0.43 4.06 -0.30
CA LEU A 96 1.55 3.80 0.59
C LEU A 96 2.82 4.54 0.13
N ARG A 97 3.11 4.52 -1.18
CA ARG A 97 4.23 5.26 -1.75
C ARG A 97 4.11 6.76 -1.55
N ASP A 98 2.94 7.33 -1.79
CA ASP A 98 2.69 8.75 -1.56
C ASP A 98 2.88 9.16 -0.09
N PHE A 99 2.57 8.28 0.86
CA PHE A 99 2.88 8.51 2.28
C PHE A 99 4.38 8.47 2.56
N ASP A 100 5.09 7.48 2.00
CA ASP A 100 6.54 7.38 2.12
C ASP A 100 7.26 8.59 1.48
N ASP A 101 6.76 9.09 0.35
CA ASP A 101 7.28 10.29 -0.33
C ASP A 101 7.05 11.57 0.50
N GLN A 102 5.98 11.60 1.31
CA GLN A 102 5.72 12.66 2.30
C GLN A 102 6.53 12.51 3.59
N GLY A 103 7.40 11.50 3.68
CA GLY A 103 8.30 11.30 4.82
C GLY A 103 7.60 10.84 6.10
N VAL A 104 6.37 10.32 6.01
CA VAL A 104 5.69 9.81 7.21
C VAL A 104 6.45 8.60 7.75
N LYS A 105 6.44 8.44 9.07
CA LYS A 105 7.15 7.34 9.76
C LYS A 105 6.22 6.20 10.15
N LEU A 106 4.95 6.52 10.36
CA LEU A 106 3.90 5.57 10.75
C LEU A 106 2.71 5.71 9.81
N ILE A 107 2.19 4.58 9.34
CA ILE A 107 0.94 4.52 8.57
C ILE A 107 -0.05 3.67 9.38
N TRP A 108 -1.15 4.26 9.80
CA TRP A 108 -2.23 3.55 10.47
C TRP A 108 -3.34 3.27 9.46
N VAL A 109 -3.62 1.99 9.24
CA VAL A 109 -4.59 1.56 8.25
C VAL A 109 -5.77 0.90 8.95
N GLU A 110 -6.98 1.29 8.56
CA GLU A 110 -8.18 0.61 9.02
C GLU A 110 -8.21 -0.82 8.46
N GLU A 111 -8.51 -1.79 9.32
CA GLU A 111 -8.72 -3.16 8.88
C GLU A 111 -9.88 -3.25 7.88
N PRO A 112 -9.66 -3.82 6.69
CA PRO A 112 -10.74 -4.01 5.73
C PRO A 112 -11.86 -4.90 6.30
N PRO A 113 -13.11 -4.74 5.85
CA PRO A 113 -14.20 -5.61 6.24
C PRO A 113 -13.90 -7.09 6.01
N GLU A 114 -14.63 -7.95 6.71
CA GLU A 114 -14.64 -9.37 6.44
C GLU A 114 -15.25 -9.66 5.05
N GLY A 115 -14.86 -10.80 4.47
CA GLY A 115 -15.39 -11.28 3.20
C GLY A 115 -14.35 -11.41 2.09
N ALA A 116 -14.63 -12.35 1.18
CA ALA A 116 -13.69 -12.79 0.14
C ALA A 116 -13.21 -11.68 -0.80
N ALA A 117 -14.05 -10.67 -1.05
CA ALA A 117 -13.67 -9.52 -1.87
C ALA A 117 -12.47 -8.75 -1.29
N TRP A 118 -12.34 -8.72 0.04
CA TRP A 118 -11.30 -7.98 0.75
C TRP A 118 -10.05 -8.80 1.09
N ASP A 119 -10.08 -10.13 0.93
CA ASP A 119 -8.96 -11.00 1.27
C ASP A 119 -7.67 -10.60 0.54
N GLY A 120 -7.79 -10.22 -0.74
CA GLY A 120 -6.65 -9.73 -1.51
C GLY A 120 -6.09 -8.40 -0.98
N VAL A 121 -6.92 -7.50 -0.47
CA VAL A 121 -6.45 -6.24 0.14
C VAL A 121 -5.79 -6.54 1.49
N ARG A 122 -6.42 -7.41 2.29
CA ARG A 122 -5.93 -7.80 3.62
C ARG A 122 -4.56 -8.47 3.54
N ASP A 123 -4.38 -9.43 2.64
CA ASP A 123 -3.09 -10.09 2.39
C ASP A 123 -1.99 -9.06 2.07
N ARG A 124 -2.27 -8.12 1.15
CA ARG A 124 -1.31 -7.07 0.78
C ARG A 124 -0.97 -6.15 1.94
N LEU A 125 -1.96 -5.76 2.74
CA LEU A 125 -1.77 -4.93 3.93
C LEU A 125 -0.96 -5.65 5.00
N GLN A 126 -1.22 -6.94 5.22
CA GLN A 126 -0.45 -7.76 6.15
C GLN A 126 1.02 -7.85 5.72
N ARG A 127 1.29 -8.10 4.43
CA ARG A 127 2.66 -8.08 3.91
C ARG A 127 3.33 -6.72 4.09
N ALA A 128 2.63 -5.64 3.79
CA ALA A 128 3.13 -4.28 4.00
C ALA A 128 3.45 -4.00 5.48
N SER A 129 2.65 -4.52 6.42
CA SER A 129 2.90 -4.41 7.86
C SER A 129 4.07 -5.26 8.38
N ALA A 130 4.39 -6.37 7.69
CA ALA A 130 5.47 -7.26 8.07
C ALA A 130 6.84 -6.85 7.47
N ALA A 131 6.85 -5.97 6.46
CA ALA A 131 8.05 -5.60 5.72
C ALA A 131 8.85 -4.41 6.31
N GLY A 132 8.37 -3.77 7.38
CA GLY A 132 8.96 -2.54 7.97
C GLY A 132 9.27 -2.60 9.47
#